data_AF-A0AAW8NKZ3-F1
#
_entry.id   AF-A0AAW8NKZ3-F1
#
_cell.length_a   1.000
_cell.length_b   1.000
_cell.length_c   1.000
_cell.angle_alpha   90.00
_cell.angle_beta   90.00
_cell.angle_gamma   90.00
#
_symmetry.space_group_name_H-M   'P 1'
#
loop_
_entity.id
_entity.type
_entity.pdbx_description
1 polymer ?
#
loop_
_entity_poly.entity_id
_entity_poly.type
_entity_poly.pdbx_seq_one_letter_code
_entity_poly.pdbx_strand_id
1 'polypeptide(L)'
;MTPIEQVLTAAKKIYNDGREPTLALIKTKLGNSIPMRELIQGLQQFKSMSEADKQAIPADLAPTSPSNNEQTNLSQAEQADRIVQLETALNELKAEFITLKSQFEELQHSQMKQERDTQCM
;
A
#
# COMPACT_ATOMS: atom_id res chain seq x y z
N MET A 1 10.93 -5.49 -17.71
CA MET A 1 11.08 -4.29 -16.88
C MET A 1 10.96 -4.66 -15.44
N THR A 2 11.82 -4.10 -14.60
CA THR A 2 11.69 -4.25 -13.14
C THR A 2 10.54 -3.38 -12.63
N PRO A 3 9.89 -3.75 -11.52
CA PRO A 3 8.82 -2.92 -10.95
C PRO A 3 9.29 -1.53 -10.53
N ILE A 4 10.54 -1.40 -10.06
CA ILE A 4 11.14 -0.12 -9.69
C ILE A 4 11.26 0.81 -10.91
N GLU A 5 11.67 0.30 -12.07
CA GLU A 5 11.72 1.09 -13.31
C GLU A 5 10.34 1.65 -13.69
N GLN A 6 9.28 0.85 -13.54
CA GLN A 6 7.91 1.31 -13.83
C GLN A 6 7.49 2.45 -12.90
N VAL A 7 7.87 2.38 -11.63
CA VAL A 7 7.63 3.43 -10.63
C VAL A 7 8.39 4.71 -11.00
N LEU A 8 9.66 4.60 -11.40
CA LEU A 8 10.48 5.73 -11.83
C LEU A 8 9.90 6.42 -13.07
N THR A 9 9.46 5.65 -14.06
CA THR A 9 8.82 6.20 -15.28
C THR A 9 7.48 6.88 -14.96
N ALA A 10 6.67 6.29 -14.08
CA ALA A 10 5.41 6.91 -13.64
C ALA A 10 5.65 8.21 -12.85
N ALA A 11 6.64 8.22 -11.95
CA ALA A 11 7.04 9.41 -11.19
C ALA A 11 7.54 10.52 -12.13
N LYS A 12 8.36 10.17 -13.13
CA LYS A 12 8.82 11.12 -14.16
C LYS A 12 7.64 11.76 -14.90
N LYS A 13 6.65 10.98 -15.32
CA LYS A 13 5.47 11.53 -16.01
C LYS A 13 4.71 12.53 -15.13
N ILE A 14 4.49 12.19 -13.86
CA ILE A 14 3.83 13.09 -12.90
C ILE A 14 4.64 14.38 -12.70
N TYR A 15 5.96 14.26 -12.60
CA TYR A 15 6.88 15.38 -12.46
C TYR A 15 6.86 16.30 -13.69
N ASN A 16 6.89 15.72 -14.89
CA ASN A 16 6.80 16.45 -16.16
C ASN A 16 5.44 17.15 -16.32
N ASP A 17 4.37 16.62 -15.72
CA ASP A 17 3.06 17.29 -15.64
C ASP A 17 3.06 18.49 -14.65
N GLY A 18 4.20 18.85 -14.06
CA GLY A 18 4.33 19.94 -13.11
C GLY A 18 3.80 19.62 -11.70
N ARG A 19 3.56 18.34 -11.40
CA ARG A 19 3.06 17.88 -10.08
C ARG A 19 4.17 17.17 -9.31
N GLU A 20 4.12 17.25 -7.99
CA GLU A 20 5.01 16.44 -7.16
C GLU A 20 4.56 14.96 -7.20
N PRO A 21 5.45 14.00 -7.54
CA PRO A 21 5.13 12.59 -7.45
C PRO A 21 4.86 12.17 -6.00
N THR A 22 3.68 11.60 -5.76
CA THR A 22 3.27 11.04 -4.48
C THR A 22 2.90 9.57 -4.63
N LEU A 23 2.92 8.83 -3.52
CA LEU A 23 2.56 7.41 -3.51
C LEU A 23 1.14 7.19 -4.06
N ALA A 24 0.20 8.07 -3.71
CA ALA A 24 -1.17 8.00 -4.21
C ALA A 24 -1.25 8.21 -5.73
N LEU A 25 -0.56 9.23 -6.27
CA LEU A 25 -0.56 9.50 -7.71
C LEU A 25 0.12 8.41 -8.52
N ILE A 26 1.18 7.79 -7.98
CA ILE A 26 1.84 6.66 -8.64
C ILE A 26 0.92 5.43 -8.59
N LYS A 27 0.28 5.17 -7.45
CA LYS A 27 -0.66 4.03 -7.28
C LYS A 27 -1.86 4.14 -8.22
N THR A 28 -2.44 5.33 -8.42
CA THR A 28 -3.55 5.51 -9.37
C THR A 28 -3.13 5.26 -10.81
N LYS A 29 -1.87 5.57 -11.16
CA LYS A 29 -1.32 5.34 -12.51
C LYS A 29 -0.98 3.87 -12.77
N LEU A 30 -0.48 3.15 -11.77
CA LEU A 30 0.04 1.77 -11.91
C LEU A 30 -0.94 0.69 -11.41
N GLY A 31 -2.01 1.06 -10.72
CA GLY A 31 -3.00 0.14 -10.16
C GLY A 31 -2.41 -0.77 -9.07
N ASN A 32 -3.03 -1.95 -8.88
CA ASN A 32 -2.58 -2.96 -7.92
C ASN A 32 -1.48 -3.88 -8.46
N SER A 33 -0.85 -3.54 -9.60
CA SER A 33 0.14 -4.40 -10.27
C SER A 33 1.51 -4.41 -9.60
N ILE A 34 1.80 -3.42 -8.74
CA ILE A 34 3.10 -3.28 -8.08
C ILE A 34 2.92 -3.28 -6.55
N PRO A 35 3.62 -4.17 -5.81
CA PRO A 35 3.63 -4.20 -4.37
C PRO A 35 3.97 -2.83 -3.74
N MET A 36 3.32 -2.51 -2.63
CA MET A 36 3.51 -1.23 -1.94
C MET A 36 4.98 -0.95 -1.58
N ARG A 37 5.75 -1.97 -1.22
CA ARG A 37 7.19 -1.84 -0.94
C ARG A 37 7.95 -1.26 -2.14
N GLU A 38 7.67 -1.75 -3.34
CA GLU A 38 8.36 -1.32 -4.57
C GLU A 38 7.91 0.07 -5.00
N LEU A 39 6.62 0.41 -4.80
CA LEU A 39 6.13 1.78 -4.98
C LEU A 39 6.87 2.78 -4.09
N ILE A 40 7.04 2.44 -2.79
CA ILE A 40 7.73 3.29 -1.83
C ILE A 40 9.21 3.44 -2.20
N GLN A 41 9.89 2.33 -2.50
CA GLN A 41 11.30 2.33 -2.86
C GLN A 41 11.56 3.15 -4.13
N GLY A 42 10.80 2.91 -5.21
CA GLY A 42 10.97 3.65 -6.46
C GLY A 42 10.65 5.14 -6.30
N LEU A 43 9.65 5.51 -5.49
CA LEU A 43 9.37 6.91 -5.19
C LEU A 43 10.49 7.58 -4.40
N GLN A 44 11.02 6.92 -3.36
CA GLN A 44 12.16 7.43 -2.59
C GLN A 44 13.38 7.64 -3.50
N GLN A 45 13.68 6.65 -4.33
CA GLN A 45 14.76 6.74 -5.31
C GLN A 45 14.58 7.93 -6.26
N PHE A 46 13.38 8.14 -6.81
CA PHE A 46 13.09 9.29 -7.67
C PHE A 46 13.31 10.63 -6.96
N LYS A 47 12.89 10.74 -5.69
CA LYS A 47 13.06 11.97 -4.90
C LYS A 47 14.52 12.27 -4.58
N SER A 48 15.35 11.24 -4.44
CA SER A 48 16.80 11.37 -4.18
C SER A 48 17.64 11.63 -5.43
N MET A 49 17.08 11.51 -6.63
CA MET A 49 17.79 11.77 -7.89
C MET A 49 18.04 13.26 -8.13
N SER A 50 19.15 13.56 -8.81
CA SER A 50 19.40 14.91 -9.34
C SER A 50 18.47 15.22 -10.52
N GLU A 51 18.31 16.49 -10.87
CA GLU A 51 17.50 16.88 -12.03
C GLU A 51 18.02 16.27 -13.34
N ALA A 52 19.34 16.13 -13.48
CA ALA A 52 19.96 15.48 -14.64
C ALA A 52 19.56 14.00 -14.73
N ASP A 53 19.59 13.28 -13.61
CA ASP A 53 19.23 11.86 -13.56
C ASP A 53 17.74 11.66 -13.84
N LYS A 54 16.87 12.54 -13.31
CA LYS A 54 15.43 12.51 -13.62
C LYS A 54 15.17 12.68 -15.11
N GLN A 55 15.93 13.55 -15.78
CA GLN A 55 15.83 13.72 -17.23
C GLN A 55 16.36 12.52 -18.02
N ALA A 56 17.32 11.77 -17.49
CA ALA A 56 17.86 10.56 -18.12
C ALA A 56 16.91 9.35 -18.06
N ILE A 57 15.91 9.33 -17.16
CA ILE A 57 14.91 8.25 -17.10
C ILE A 57 14.18 8.14 -18.47
N PRO A 58 14.03 6.96 -19.08
CA PRO A 58 13.30 6.82 -20.35
C PRO A 58 11.88 7.39 -20.27
N ALA A 59 11.54 8.30 -21.19
CA ALA A 59 10.24 8.99 -21.21
C ALA A 59 9.12 8.14 -21.80
N ASP A 60 9.49 7.21 -22.68
CA ASP A 60 8.54 6.31 -23.30
C ASP A 60 8.42 5.05 -22.48
N LEU A 61 7.19 4.53 -22.46
CA LEU A 61 6.68 3.24 -21.99
C LEU A 61 5.29 3.52 -21.47
N ALA A 62 4.32 3.26 -22.34
CA ALA A 62 2.94 3.12 -21.96
C ALA A 62 2.89 2.15 -20.76
N PRO A 63 2.15 2.47 -19.69
CA PRO A 63 1.84 1.45 -18.72
C PRO A 63 1.17 0.32 -19.49
N THR A 64 1.80 -0.86 -19.55
CA THR A 64 1.07 -2.11 -19.70
C THR A 64 0.30 -2.30 -18.41
N SER A 65 -0.66 -1.42 -18.18
CA SER A 65 -1.83 -1.78 -17.43
C SER A 65 -2.47 -2.85 -18.31
N PRO A 66 -2.60 -4.13 -17.90
CA PRO A 66 -3.87 -4.74 -18.18
C PRO A 66 -4.86 -3.72 -17.61
N SER A 67 -5.56 -3.03 -18.50
CA SER A 67 -6.59 -2.09 -18.14
C SER A 67 -7.62 -2.90 -17.37
N ASN A 68 -7.37 -3.08 -16.07
CA ASN A 68 -8.38 -3.40 -15.10
C ASN A 68 -9.03 -2.08 -14.68
N ASN A 69 -9.29 -1.22 -15.67
CA ASN A 69 -10.60 -0.65 -15.83
C ASN A 69 -11.53 -1.74 -16.37
N GLU A 70 -11.64 -2.86 -15.64
CA GLU A 70 -12.99 -3.26 -15.32
C GLU A 70 -13.52 -2.20 -14.32
N GLN A 71 -13.88 -1.02 -14.84
CA GLN A 71 -15.25 -0.61 -14.58
C GLN A 71 -16.11 -1.69 -15.26
N THR A 72 -16.17 -2.87 -14.65
CA THR A 72 -17.43 -3.58 -14.60
C THR A 72 -18.35 -2.49 -14.09
N ASN A 73 -19.22 -1.97 -14.96
CA ASN A 73 -20.40 -1.25 -14.51
C ASN A 73 -21.20 -2.31 -13.75
N LEU A 74 -20.73 -2.66 -12.54
CA LEU A 74 -21.41 -3.53 -11.62
C LEU A 74 -22.75 -2.85 -11.45
N SER A 75 -23.81 -3.60 -11.74
CA SER A 75 -25.16 -3.15 -11.46
C SER A 75 -25.20 -2.65 -10.02
N GLN A 76 -26.05 -1.67 -9.72
CA GLN A 76 -26.12 -1.09 -8.38
C GLN A 76 -26.33 -2.15 -7.29
N ALA A 77 -26.96 -3.27 -7.64
CA ALA A 77 -27.08 -4.46 -6.80
C ALA A 77 -25.74 -5.14 -6.48
N GLU A 78 -24.88 -5.35 -7.49
CA GLU A 78 -23.57 -6.00 -7.31
C GLU A 78 -22.60 -5.10 -6.52
N GLN A 79 -22.72 -3.78 -6.66
CA GLN A 79 -21.98 -2.82 -5.82
C GLN A 79 -22.43 -2.90 -4.36
N ALA A 80 -23.74 -2.99 -4.10
CA ALA A 80 -24.28 -3.14 -2.76
C ALA A 80 -23.81 -4.45 -2.11
N ASP A 81 -23.84 -5.57 -2.84
CA ASP A 81 -23.34 -6.86 -2.36
C ASP A 81 -21.84 -6.80 -2.05
N ARG A 82 -21.06 -6.10 -2.88
CA ARG A 82 -19.62 -5.94 -2.64
C ARG A 82 -19.35 -5.11 -1.39
N ILE A 83 -20.14 -4.06 -1.15
CA ILE A 83 -20.03 -3.25 0.07
C ILE A 83 -20.34 -4.11 1.30
N VAL A 84 -21.44 -4.88 1.28
CA VAL A 84 -21.80 -5.78 2.39
C VAL A 84 -20.70 -6.81 2.69
N GLN A 85 -20.13 -7.42 1.64
CA GLN A 85 -19.02 -8.36 1.80
C GLN A 85 -17.78 -7.69 2.44
N LEU A 86 -17.44 -6.48 1.98
CA LEU A 86 -16.32 -5.72 2.51
C LEU A 86 -16.56 -5.32 3.96
N GLU A 87 -17.76 -4.84 4.30
CA GLU A 87 -18.14 -4.50 5.68
C GLU A 87 -18.07 -5.71 6.60
N THR A 88 -18.51 -6.88 6.12
CA THR A 88 -18.42 -8.14 6.86
C THR A 88 -16.97 -8.51 7.16
N ALA A 89 -16.11 -8.52 6.13
CA ALA A 89 -14.69 -8.81 6.28
C ALA A 89 -13.98 -7.81 7.20
N LEU A 90 -14.38 -6.53 7.16
CA LEU A 90 -13.83 -5.48 8.03
C LEU A 90 -14.23 -5.71 9.49
N ASN A 91 -15.47 -6.14 9.73
CA ASN A 91 -15.96 -6.43 11.08
C ASN A 91 -15.30 -7.68 11.67
N GLU A 92 -15.12 -8.73 10.86
CA GLU A 92 -14.39 -9.95 11.25
C GLU A 92 -12.95 -9.61 11.62
N LEU A 93 -12.25 -8.86 10.76
CA LEU A 93 -10.87 -8.44 11.03
C LEU A 93 -10.75 -7.59 12.30
N LYS A 94 -11.73 -6.70 12.56
CA LYS A 94 -11.78 -5.93 13.81
C LYS A 94 -11.96 -6.83 15.03
N ALA A 95 -12.80 -7.86 14.95
CA ALA A 95 -13.03 -8.80 16.04
C ALA A 95 -11.76 -9.62 16.34
N GLU A 96 -11.07 -10.10 15.31
CA GLU A 96 -9.77 -10.76 15.45
C GLU A 96 -8.74 -9.84 16.09
N PHE A 97 -8.66 -8.58 15.65
CA PHE A 97 -7.75 -7.60 16.22
C PHE A 97 -8.02 -7.33 17.71
N ILE A 98 -9.29 -7.20 18.11
CA ILE A 98 -9.68 -7.05 19.52
C ILE A 98 -9.26 -8.28 20.33
N THR A 99 -9.49 -9.47 19.79
CA THR A 99 -9.10 -10.73 20.45
C THR A 99 -7.59 -10.82 20.65
N LEU A 100 -6.83 -10.52 19.61
CA LEU A 100 -5.36 -10.51 19.67
C LEU A 100 -4.83 -9.47 20.66
N LYS A 101 -5.46 -8.29 20.71
CA LYS A 101 -5.12 -7.25 21.68
C LYS A 101 -5.35 -7.71 23.12
N SER A 102 -6.49 -8.37 23.40
CA SER A 102 -6.77 -8.93 24.73
C SER A 102 -5.72 -9.96 25.15
N GLN A 103 -5.40 -10.90 24.25
CA GLN A 103 -4.36 -11.91 24.51
C GLN A 103 -3.00 -11.27 24.78
N PHE A 104 -2.65 -10.21 24.05
CA PHE A 104 -1.41 -9.48 24.28
C PHE A 104 -1.39 -8.80 25.66
N GLU A 105 -2.48 -8.16 26.06
CA GLU A 105 -2.61 -7.51 27.38
C GLU A 105 -2.53 -8.54 28.53
N GLU A 106 -3.15 -9.72 28.36
CA GLU A 106 -3.06 -10.83 29.32
C GLU A 106 -1.64 -11.39 29.43
N LEU A 107 -0.93 -11.57 28.31
CA LEU A 107 0.46 -12.00 28.30
C LEU A 107 1.39 -10.98 28.95
N GLN A 108 1.14 -9.68 28.78
CA GLN A 108 1.89 -8.64 29.49
C GLN A 108 1.64 -8.69 31.00
N HIS A 109 0.38 -8.82 31.42
CA HIS A 109 0.04 -8.89 32.85
C HIS A 109 0.62 -10.13 33.54
N SER A 110 0.57 -11.29 32.87
CA SER A 110 1.16 -12.52 33.38
C SER A 110 2.69 -12.44 33.48
N GLN A 111 3.38 -11.87 32.49
CA GLN A 111 4.82 -11.62 32.57
C GLN A 111 5.18 -10.66 33.71
N MET A 112 4.49 -9.54 33.86
CA MET A 112 4.74 -8.61 34.97
C MET A 112 4.46 -9.22 36.35
N LYS A 113 3.51 -10.17 36.45
CA LYS A 113 3.26 -10.89 37.69
C LYS A 113 4.36 -11.91 37.99
N GLN A 114 4.80 -12.65 36.97
CA GLN A 114 5.89 -13.63 37.09
C GLN A 114 7.21 -12.94 37.47
N GLU A 115 7.54 -11.79 36.89
CA GLU A 115 8.71 -11.00 37.27
C GLU A 115 8.66 -10.54 38.73
N ARG A 116 7.49 -10.10 39.21
CA ARG A 116 7.32 -9.70 40.63
C ARG A 116 7.43 -10.87 41.60
N ASP A 117 6.90 -12.03 41.25
CA ASP A 117 6.97 -13.23 42.10
C ASP A 117 8.41 -13.81 42.14
N THR A 118 9.20 -13.63 41.08
CA THR A 118 10.62 -14.06 41.02
C THR A 118 11.55 -13.11 41.79
N GLN A 119 11.19 -11.83 41.96
CA GLN A 119 11.98 -10.84 42.71
C GLN A 119 11.76 -10.92 44.23
N CYS A 120 10.72 -11.63 44.70
CA CYS A 120 10.33 -11.71 46.11
C CYS A 120 10.74 -13.02 46.81
N MET A 121 11.47 -13.90 46.11
CA MET A 121 12.17 -15.08 46.67
C MET A 121 13.68 -14.83 46.71
#